data_AF-A0A1C6K252-F1
#
_entry.id   AF-A0A1C6K252-F1
#
_cell.length_a   1.000
_cell.length_b   1.000
_cell.length_c   1.000
_cell.angle_alpha   90.00
_cell.angle_beta   90.00
_cell.angle_gamma   90.00
#
_symmetry.space_group_name_H-M   'P 1'
#
loop_
_entity.id
_entity.type
_entity.pdbx_description
1 polymer ?
#
loop_
_entity_poly.entity_id
_entity_poly.type
_entity_poly.pdbx_seq_one_letter_code
_entity_poly.pdbx_strand_id
1 'polypeptide(L)'
;MEQLSFIEESLQENVIKQMQKAVKKGIVPGAIVIFDNDKKDRNIVKSLFIGSENKIEVSLISESGYSVMSYPALSDRLSVVDYYKL
;
A
#
# COMPACT_ATOMS: atom_id res chain seq x y z
N MET A 1 31.72 25.89 8.62
CA MET A 1 30.58 25.10 9.15
C MET A 1 29.53 25.08 8.07
N GLU A 2 29.41 23.98 7.33
CA GLU A 2 28.29 23.79 6.41
C GLU A 2 27.05 23.46 7.23
N GLN A 3 26.05 24.36 7.21
CA GLN A 3 24.71 24.06 7.72
C GLN A 3 24.08 23.06 6.75
N LEU A 4 24.07 21.78 7.12
CA LEU A 4 23.16 20.80 6.54
C LEU A 4 21.75 21.22 6.90
N SER A 5 21.11 22.00 6.03
CA SER A 5 19.68 22.25 6.10
C SER A 5 18.96 20.96 5.75
N PHE A 6 18.74 20.09 6.75
CA PHE A 6 17.72 19.06 6.64
C PHE A 6 16.39 19.78 6.55
N ILE A 7 15.85 19.92 5.34
CA ILE A 7 14.45 20.30 5.18
C ILE A 7 13.68 19.11 5.75
N GLU A 8 13.16 19.26 6.97
CA GLU A 8 12.20 18.34 7.54
C GLU A 8 11.01 18.25 6.55
N GLU A 9 10.85 17.08 5.93
CA GLU A 9 9.72 16.81 5.07
C GLU A 9 8.43 16.92 5.90
N SER A 10 7.47 17.70 5.43
CA SER A 10 6.18 17.78 6.10
C SER A 10 5.45 16.44 6.05
N LEU A 11 4.62 16.16 7.05
CA LEU A 11 3.76 14.97 7.05
C LEU A 11 2.95 14.84 5.74
N GLN A 12 2.42 15.97 5.25
CA GLN A 12 1.65 16.00 4.01
C GLN A 12 2.48 15.58 2.79
N GLU A 13 3.71 16.10 2.64
CA GLU A 13 4.60 15.74 1.54
C GLU A 13 5.00 14.27 1.60
N ASN A 14 5.32 13.76 2.79
CA ASN A 14 5.64 12.35 3.01
C ASN A 14 4.47 11.43 2.59
N VAL A 15 3.25 11.76 3.03
CA VAL A 15 2.02 11.03 2.67
C VAL A 15 1.80 11.02 1.16
N ILE A 16 1.95 12.18 0.50
CA ILE A 16 1.79 12.30 -0.96
C ILE A 16 2.82 11.43 -1.68
N LYS A 17 4.10 11.48 -1.28
CA LYS A 17 5.16 10.66 -1.90
C LYS A 17 4.91 9.17 -1.72
N GLN A 18 4.48 8.73 -0.53
CA GLN A 18 4.16 7.33 -0.29
C GLN A 18 2.94 6.88 -1.10
N MET A 19 1.89 7.69 -1.18
CA MET A 19 0.71 7.39 -1.99
C MET A 19 1.08 7.25 -3.47
N GLN A 20 1.89 8.17 -4.00
CA GLN A 20 2.40 8.10 -5.37
C GLN A 20 3.22 6.82 -5.63
N LYS A 21 4.03 6.38 -4.67
CA LYS A 21 4.76 5.11 -4.76
C LYS A 21 3.82 3.90 -4.78
N ALA A 22 2.78 3.90 -3.93
CA ALA A 22 1.80 2.82 -3.88
C ALA A 22 1.02 2.71 -5.20
N VAL A 23 0.56 3.85 -5.74
CA VAL A 23 -0.12 3.91 -7.05
C VAL A 23 0.80 3.44 -8.18
N LYS A 24 2.08 3.86 -8.20
CA LYS A 24 3.07 3.37 -9.18
C LYS A 24 3.30 1.86 -9.10
N LYS A 25 3.15 1.26 -7.92
CA LYS A 25 3.20 -0.19 -7.71
C LYS A 25 1.90 -0.90 -8.15
N GLY A 26 0.86 -0.15 -8.52
CA GLY A 26 -0.46 -0.68 -8.87
C GLY A 26 -1.36 -0.93 -7.66
N ILE A 27 -0.93 -0.53 -6.46
CA ILE A 27 -1.70 -0.69 -5.23
C ILE A 27 -2.76 0.41 -5.18
N VAL A 28 -3.94 0.09 -5.68
CA VAL A 28 -5.12 0.97 -5.75
C VAL A 28 -6.38 0.17 -5.40
N PRO A 29 -7.49 0.80 -4.98
CA PRO A 29 -8.75 0.09 -4.77
C PRO A 29 -9.14 -0.74 -6.01
N GLY A 30 -9.48 -2.01 -5.78
CA GLY A 30 -9.77 -2.99 -6.84
C GLY A 30 -8.55 -3.79 -7.32
N ALA A 31 -7.33 -3.42 -6.96
CA ALA A 31 -6.16 -4.26 -7.25
C ALA A 31 -6.24 -5.60 -6.51
N ILE A 32 -5.87 -6.68 -7.20
CA ILE A 32 -5.72 -8.01 -6.61
C ILE A 32 -4.24 -8.23 -6.31
N VAL A 33 -3.94 -8.50 -5.05
CA VAL A 33 -2.60 -8.64 -4.51
C VAL A 33 -2.39 -10.00 -3.87
N ILE A 34 -1.13 -10.44 -3.84
CA ILE A 34 -0.69 -11.65 -3.15
C ILE A 34 0.52 -11.35 -2.28
N PHE A 35 0.72 -12.18 -1.26
CA PHE A 35 1.89 -12.14 -0.39
C PHE A 35 2.95 -13.12 -0.86
N ASP A 36 4.22 -12.71 -0.89
CA ASP A 36 5.40 -13.58 -1.11
C ASP A 36 5.28 -14.47 -2.37
N ASN A 37 4.59 -13.97 -3.41
CA ASN A 37 4.26 -14.70 -4.64
C ASN A 37 3.38 -15.96 -4.44
N ASP A 38 2.71 -16.13 -3.29
CA ASP A 38 1.73 -17.18 -3.08
C ASP A 38 0.41 -16.86 -3.76
N LYS A 39 0.17 -17.52 -4.91
CA LYS A 39 -1.04 -17.34 -5.71
C LYS A 39 -2.30 -17.93 -5.07
N LYS A 40 -2.19 -18.70 -3.99
CA LYS A 40 -3.36 -19.30 -3.31
C LYS A 40 -4.08 -18.30 -2.42
N ASP A 41 -3.37 -17.29 -1.91
CA ASP A 41 -3.92 -16.28 -1.00
C ASP A 41 -4.03 -14.93 -1.69
N ARG A 42 -5.12 -14.78 -2.44
CA ARG A 42 -5.44 -13.56 -3.20
C ARG A 42 -6.33 -12.64 -2.39
N ASN A 43 -5.95 -11.38 -2.38
CA ASN A 43 -6.61 -10.34 -1.60
C ASN A 43 -6.94 -9.14 -2.48
N ILE A 44 -8.08 -8.50 -2.25
CA ILE A 44 -8.53 -7.32 -2.98
C ILE A 44 -8.25 -6.08 -2.13
N VAL A 45 -7.58 -5.08 -2.72
CA VAL A 45 -7.38 -3.78 -2.10
C VAL A 45 -8.72 -3.04 -2.03
N LYS A 46 -9.15 -2.66 -0.82
CA LYS A 46 -10.39 -1.89 -0.59
C LYS A 46 -10.13 -0.40 -0.49
N SER A 47 -9.07 -0.01 0.20
CA SER A 47 -8.68 1.38 0.40
C SER A 47 -7.20 1.50 0.75
N LEU A 48 -6.67 2.71 0.58
CA LEU A 48 -5.38 3.12 1.13
C LEU A 48 -5.65 4.19 2.19
N PHE A 49 -4.91 4.15 3.29
CA PHE A 49 -5.07 5.10 4.40
C PHE A 49 -3.73 5.33 5.10
N ILE A 50 -3.64 6.43 5.87
CA ILE A 50 -2.48 6.70 6.72
C ILE A 50 -2.63 5.84 7.97
N GLY A 51 -1.72 4.89 8.16
CA GLY A 51 -1.68 3.99 9.30
C GLY A 51 -0.67 4.42 10.34
N SER A 52 -0.10 3.43 11.02
CA SER A 52 0.89 3.64 12.07
C SER A 52 2.15 4.34 11.55
N GLU A 53 2.77 5.18 12.37
CA GLU A 53 4.04 5.86 12.04
C GLU A 53 4.01 6.67 10.73
N ASN A 54 2.84 7.21 10.35
CA ASN A 54 2.64 7.97 9.12
C ASN A 54 2.97 7.18 7.84
N LYS A 55 2.82 5.85 7.87
CA LYS A 55 2.99 4.98 6.70
C LYS A 55 1.66 4.79 5.99
N ILE A 56 1.69 4.69 4.66
CA ILE A 56 0.50 4.30 3.90
C ILE A 56 0.26 2.79 4.05
N GLU A 57 -0.90 2.45 4.58
CA GLU A 57 -1.40 1.09 4.71
C GLU A 57 -2.52 0.83 3.71
N VAL A 58 -2.68 -0.43 3.32
CA VAL A 58 -3.79 -0.93 2.50
C VAL A 58 -4.75 -1.71 3.37
N SER A 59 -6.04 -1.50 3.18
CA SER A 59 -7.06 -2.43 3.64
C SER A 59 -7.26 -3.49 2.58
N LEU A 60 -7.14 -4.75 2.98
CA LEU A 60 -7.25 -5.93 2.14
C LEU A 60 -8.43 -6.77 2.61
N ILE A 61 -9.19 -7.32 1.66
CA ILE A 61 -10.16 -8.38 1.91
C ILE A 61 -9.76 -9.62 1.13
N SER A 62 -9.85 -10.82 1.71
CA SER A 62 -9.63 -12.04 0.93
C SER A 62 -10.64 -12.13 -0.22
N GLU A 63 -10.27 -12.72 -1.35
CA GLU A 63 -11.23 -12.95 -2.45
C GLU A 63 -12.43 -13.81 -2.00
N SER A 64 -12.25 -14.63 -0.97
CA SER A 64 -13.31 -15.40 -0.33
C SER A 64 -14.22 -14.59 0.60
N GLY A 65 -13.87 -13.33 0.90
CA GLY A 65 -14.67 -12.39 1.69
C GLY A 65 -14.63 -12.60 3.22
N TYR A 66 -13.85 -13.56 3.72
CA TYR A 66 -13.90 -13.98 5.12
C TYR A 66 -12.95 -13.22 6.06
N SER A 67 -11.89 -12.61 5.53
CA SER A 67 -10.90 -11.90 6.36
C SER A 67 -10.61 -10.52 5.82
N VAL A 68 -10.52 -9.56 6.75
CA VAL A 68 -10.05 -8.20 6.48
C VAL A 68 -8.76 -7.99 7.25
N MET A 69 -7.74 -7.46 6.59
CA MET A 69 -6.48 -7.10 7.22
C MET A 69 -5.94 -5.78 6.68
N SER A 70 -5.06 -5.16 7.46
CA SER A 70 -4.28 -4.00 7.02
C SER A 70 -2.82 -4.40 6.82
N TYR A 71 -2.17 -3.81 5.83
CA TYR A 71 -0.75 -4.08 5.57
C TYR A 71 -0.02 -2.86 5.02
N PRO A 72 1.30 -2.69 5.24
CA PRO A 72 2.05 -1.61 4.60
C PRO A 72 1.98 -1.69 3.07
N ALA A 73 1.46 -0.64 2.43
CA ALA A 73 1.22 -0.59 0.99
C ALA A 73 2.50 -0.74 0.15
N LEU A 74 3.62 -0.30 0.73
CA LEU A 74 4.94 -0.33 0.10
C LEU A 74 5.78 -1.55 0.48
N SER A 75 5.22 -2.54 1.18
CA SER A 75 5.96 -3.76 1.52
C SER A 75 6.33 -4.55 0.26
N ASP A 76 7.59 -5.00 0.17
CA ASP A 76 8.08 -5.85 -0.93
C ASP A 76 7.40 -7.22 -0.99
N ARG A 77 6.79 -7.65 0.12
CA ARG A 77 6.01 -8.89 0.18
C ARG A 77 4.72 -8.82 -0.61
N LEU A 78 4.19 -7.61 -0.84
CA LEU A 78 2.92 -7.40 -1.52
C LEU A 78 3.15 -7.21 -3.02
N SER A 79 2.55 -8.05 -3.86
CA SER A 79 2.65 -7.96 -5.32
C SER A 79 1.26 -7.88 -5.96
N VAL A 80 1.08 -6.93 -6.89
CA VAL A 80 -0.15 -6.82 -7.70
C VAL A 80 -0.09 -7.83 -8.82
N VAL A 81 -1.15 -8.63 -8.98
CA VAL A 81 -1.21 -9.69 -10.00
C VAL A 81 -2.36 -9.54 -10.97
N ASP A 82 -3.41 -8.79 -10.61
CA ASP A 82 -4.55 -8.52 -11.47
C ASP A 82 -5.35 -7.33 -10.91
N TYR A 83 -6.45 -6.96 -11.56
CA TYR A 83 -7.41 -5.97 -11.09
C TYR A 83 -8.82 -6.53 -11.21
N TYR A 84 -9.64 -6.31 -10.19
CA TYR A 84 -11.05 -6.67 -10.21
C TYR A 84 -11.73 -5.91 -11.36
N LYS A 85 -12.28 -6.66 -12.33
CA LYS A 85 -13.02 -6.08 -13.46
C LYS A 85 -14.45 -5.83 -13.03
N LEU A 86 -14.88 -4.57 -13.15
CA LEU A 86 -16.27 -4.15 -12.95
C LEU A 86 -17.19 -4.76 -14.01
#